data_AF-A0A7S2KFL7-F1
#
_entry.id   AF-A0A7S2KFL7-F1
#
_cell.length_a   1.000
_cell.length_b   1.000
_cell.length_c   1.000
_cell.angle_alpha   90.00
_cell.angle_beta   90.00
_cell.angle_gamma   90.00
#
_symmetry.space_group_name_H-M   'P 1'
#
loop_
_entity.id
_entity.type
_entity.pdbx_description
1 polymer ?
#
loop_
_entity_poly.entity_id
_entity_poly.type
_entity_poly.pdbx_seq_one_letter_code
_entity_poly.pdbx_strand_id
1 'polypeptide(L)'
;GLRQRWGPNLRIIGEEDDATSTTDALADQPLRDDILSNIPGVSTDEEIPLDEVTIFVDPLDGTREFVEGRLENVACLIGIVRNDRSIGGVIGLPFPSFSKD
;
A
#
# COMPACT_ATOMS: atom_id res chain seq x y z
N GLY A 1 -9.45 -7.11 1.15
CA GLY A 1 -7.99 -6.90 1.37
C GLY A 1 -7.12 -7.51 0.27
N LEU A 2 -5.80 -7.24 0.21
CA LEU A 2 -4.94 -7.69 -0.91
C LEU A 2 -4.97 -9.22 -1.11
N ARG A 3 -4.74 -10.02 -0.05
CA ARG A 3 -4.79 -11.50 -0.16
C ARG A 3 -6.18 -12.05 -0.51
N GLN A 4 -7.25 -11.30 -0.24
CA GLN A 4 -8.60 -11.67 -0.67
C GLN A 4 -8.77 -11.55 -2.20
N ARG A 5 -8.08 -10.58 -2.84
CA ARG A 5 -8.13 -10.35 -4.29
C ARG A 5 -7.17 -11.26 -5.06
N TRP A 6 -5.91 -11.37 -4.60
CA TRP A 6 -4.84 -12.07 -5.33
C TRP A 6 -4.47 -13.45 -4.73
N GLY A 7 -5.15 -13.86 -3.67
CA GLY A 7 -4.99 -15.17 -3.05
C GLY A 7 -4.03 -15.19 -1.85
N PRO A 8 -4.07 -16.27 -1.05
CA PRO A 8 -3.30 -16.39 0.19
C PRO A 8 -1.79 -16.46 -0.04
N ASN A 9 -1.33 -16.80 -1.25
CA ASN A 9 0.09 -16.95 -1.57
C ASN A 9 0.78 -15.63 -1.93
N LEU A 10 0.06 -14.51 -2.06
CA LEU A 10 0.67 -13.21 -2.29
C LEU A 10 1.64 -12.90 -1.14
N ARG A 11 2.92 -12.68 -1.44
CA ARG A 11 3.91 -12.38 -0.42
C ARG A 11 3.76 -10.93 0.04
N ILE A 12 3.46 -10.75 1.32
CA ILE A 12 3.39 -9.44 1.98
C ILE A 12 4.33 -9.48 3.18
N ILE A 13 5.20 -8.48 3.30
CA ILE A 13 6.13 -8.27 4.42
C ILE A 13 5.76 -6.94 5.07
N GLY A 14 5.28 -6.98 6.31
CA GLY A 14 4.97 -5.78 7.10
C GLY A 14 6.14 -5.40 8.02
N GLU A 15 6.20 -4.14 8.43
CA GLU A 15 7.06 -3.70 9.55
C GLU A 15 6.62 -4.34 10.88
N GLU A 16 5.31 -4.32 11.15
CA GLU A 16 4.73 -4.80 12.41
C GLU A 16 4.57 -6.32 12.43
N ASP A 17 4.75 -6.93 13.60
CA ASP A 17 4.49 -8.35 13.81
C ASP A 17 3.00 -8.70 13.60
N ASP A 18 2.72 -9.91 13.09
CA ASP A 18 1.39 -10.45 12.71
C ASP A 18 0.32 -10.46 13.84
N ALA A 19 0.60 -9.93 15.02
CA ALA A 19 -0.25 -10.01 16.22
C ALA A 19 -1.50 -9.11 16.18
N THR A 20 -1.61 -8.20 15.23
CA THR A 20 -2.76 -7.28 15.12
C THR A 20 -3.67 -7.66 13.96
N SER A 21 -4.53 -8.66 14.20
CA SER A 21 -5.75 -8.85 13.41
C SER A 21 -6.71 -7.66 13.67
N THR A 22 -6.48 -6.54 13.00
CA THR A 22 -7.42 -5.42 13.04
C THR A 22 -8.65 -5.76 12.20
N THR A 23 -9.81 -5.72 12.83
CA THR A 23 -11.14 -5.95 12.27
C THR A 23 -11.41 -5.07 11.04
N ASP A 24 -11.56 -5.73 9.88
CA ASP A 24 -12.40 -5.57 8.68
C ASP A 24 -13.28 -4.33 8.43
N ALA A 25 -13.04 -3.16 9.02
CA ALA A 25 -13.87 -1.97 8.73
C ALA A 25 -13.81 -1.52 7.25
N LEU A 26 -12.76 -1.93 6.51
CA LEU A 26 -12.57 -1.66 5.08
C LEU A 26 -12.54 -2.92 4.20
N ALA A 27 -12.77 -4.12 4.78
CA ALA A 27 -12.62 -5.37 4.03
C ALA A 27 -13.62 -5.53 2.87
N ASP A 28 -14.77 -4.86 2.99
CA ASP A 28 -15.86 -4.93 2.02
C ASP A 28 -15.81 -3.84 0.93
N GLN A 29 -14.86 -2.90 0.98
CA GLN A 29 -14.75 -1.91 -0.10
C GLN A 29 -14.05 -2.53 -1.33
N PRO A 30 -14.63 -2.41 -2.54
CA PRO A 30 -13.98 -2.89 -3.74
C PRO A 30 -12.68 -2.12 -3.97
N LEU A 31 -11.63 -2.84 -4.38
CA LEU A 31 -10.39 -2.22 -4.82
C LEU A 31 -10.65 -1.42 -6.09
N ARG A 32 -10.07 -0.22 -6.18
CA ARG A 32 -10.08 0.57 -7.41
C ARG A 32 -9.12 -0.03 -8.42
N ASP A 33 -9.65 -0.48 -9.56
CA ASP A 33 -8.89 -1.02 -10.70
C ASP A 33 -8.67 0.01 -11.81
N ASP A 34 -9.21 1.22 -11.67
CA ASP A 34 -9.23 2.28 -12.67
C ASP A 34 -8.14 3.35 -12.50
N ILE A 35 -7.33 3.26 -11.44
CA ILE A 35 -6.39 4.32 -11.04
C ILE A 35 -5.40 4.67 -12.16
N LEU A 36 -5.00 3.65 -12.93
CA LEU A 36 -4.01 3.78 -13.99
C LEU A 36 -4.64 3.96 -15.38
N SER A 37 -5.97 3.81 -15.53
CA SER A 37 -6.65 3.78 -16.83
C SER A 37 -6.51 5.07 -17.64
N ASN A 38 -6.19 6.19 -16.99
CA ASN A 38 -6.05 7.49 -17.64
C ASN A 38 -4.59 7.96 -17.77
N ILE A 39 -3.61 7.10 -17.48
CA ILE A 39 -2.19 7.47 -17.57
C ILE A 39 -1.65 7.07 -18.96
N PRO A 40 -1.32 8.05 -19.84
CA PRO A 40 -0.81 7.74 -21.17
C PRO A 40 0.48 6.91 -21.12
N GLY A 41 0.56 5.87 -21.94
CA GLY A 41 1.74 5.01 -22.04
C GLY A 41 1.87 3.93 -20.97
N VAL A 42 0.90 3.81 -20.05
CA VAL A 42 0.80 2.67 -19.14
C VAL A 42 -0.05 1.58 -19.81
N SER A 43 0.57 0.42 -20.07
CA SER A 43 -0.15 -0.80 -20.48
C SER A 43 -0.37 -1.67 -19.25
N THR A 44 -1.54 -2.31 -19.18
CA THR A 44 -1.91 -3.29 -18.15
C THR A 44 -1.95 -4.72 -18.72
N ASP A 45 -1.34 -4.94 -19.89
CA ASP A 45 -1.46 -6.21 -20.63
C ASP A 45 -0.42 -7.25 -20.21
N GLU A 46 0.54 -6.88 -19.35
CA GLU A 46 1.52 -7.82 -18.82
C GLU A 46 0.94 -8.62 -17.65
N GLU A 47 0.88 -9.95 -17.82
CA GLU A 47 0.62 -10.87 -16.72
C GLU A 47 1.93 -11.18 -15.98
N ILE A 48 1.96 -10.88 -14.68
CA ILE A 48 3.13 -11.11 -13.82
C ILE A 48 2.84 -12.31 -12.89
N PRO A 49 3.71 -13.32 -12.84
CA PRO A 49 3.59 -14.42 -11.88
C PRO A 49 3.60 -13.92 -10.43
N LEU A 50 2.70 -14.44 -9.60
CA LEU A 50 2.51 -13.98 -8.22
C LEU A 50 3.75 -14.21 -7.34
N ASP A 51 4.52 -15.25 -7.62
CA ASP A 51 5.75 -15.62 -6.92
C ASP A 51 6.94 -14.71 -7.26
N GLU A 52 6.87 -13.96 -8.36
CA GLU A 52 7.80 -12.87 -8.66
C GLU A 52 7.48 -11.60 -7.85
N VAL A 53 6.28 -11.48 -7.27
CA VAL A 53 5.82 -10.25 -6.60
C VAL A 53 5.99 -10.34 -5.08
N THR A 54 6.62 -9.33 -4.50
CA THR A 54 6.64 -9.09 -3.05
C THR A 54 6.11 -7.69 -2.74
N ILE A 55 5.16 -7.62 -1.82
CA ILE A 55 4.61 -6.36 -1.30
C ILE A 55 5.27 -6.08 0.06
N PHE A 56 5.87 -4.91 0.19
CA PHE A 56 6.37 -4.40 1.47
C PHE A 56 5.40 -3.36 2.02
N VAL A 57 5.04 -3.44 3.30
CA VAL A 57 4.06 -2.56 3.92
C VAL A 57 4.67 -1.95 5.17
N ASP A 58 4.67 -0.63 5.22
CA ASP A 58 4.78 0.13 6.46
C ASP A 58 3.39 0.74 6.74
N PRO A 59 2.66 0.24 7.76
CA PRO A 59 1.31 0.70 8.02
C PRO A 59 1.28 2.11 8.61
N LEU A 60 2.37 2.59 9.23
CA LEU A 60 2.45 3.88 9.92
C LEU A 60 3.89 4.40 9.98
N ASP A 61 4.37 4.93 8.85
CA ASP A 61 5.62 5.68 8.78
C ASP A 61 5.45 7.01 9.53
N GLY A 62 6.48 7.40 10.29
CA GLY A 62 6.39 8.52 11.23
C GLY A 62 5.64 8.17 12.51
N THR A 63 5.80 6.95 13.05
CA THR A 63 5.16 6.51 14.31
C THR A 63 5.40 7.49 15.46
N ARG A 64 6.63 8.03 15.58
CA ARG A 64 6.97 9.01 16.62
C ARG A 64 6.24 10.33 16.39
N GLU A 65 6.21 10.81 15.15
CA GLU A 65 5.52 12.03 14.73
C GLU A 65 4.02 11.91 15.02
N PHE A 66 3.44 10.74 14.77
CA PHE A 66 2.06 10.43 15.11
C PHE A 66 1.80 10.58 16.62
N VAL A 67 2.65 9.97 17.46
CA VAL A 67 2.54 10.10 18.93
C VAL A 67 2.73 11.54 19.40
N GLU A 68 3.59 12.31 18.73
CA GLU A 68 3.89 13.71 19.05
C GLU A 68 2.92 14.71 18.38
N GLY A 69 1.90 14.22 17.66
CA GLY A 69 0.86 15.04 17.03
C GLY A 69 1.28 15.82 15.78
N ARG A 70 2.45 15.53 15.20
CA ARG A 70 2.93 16.12 13.94
C ARG A 70 2.42 15.33 12.73
N LEU A 71 1.10 15.31 12.58
CA LEU A 71 0.38 14.40 11.69
C LEU A 71 0.73 14.55 10.21
N GLU A 72 1.16 15.73 9.78
CA GLU A 72 1.58 16.01 8.40
C GLU A 72 2.82 15.21 7.95
N ASN A 73 3.56 14.63 8.90
CA ASN A 73 4.75 13.82 8.65
C ASN A 73 4.44 12.30 8.66
N VAL A 74 3.16 11.92 8.73
CA VAL A 74 2.74 10.52 8.81
C VAL A 74 2.30 10.01 7.45
N ALA A 75 2.74 8.81 7.09
CA ALA A 75 2.36 8.15 5.85
C ALA A 75 2.06 6.66 6.04
N CYS A 76 1.28 6.10 5.12
CA CYS A 76 1.15 4.66 4.94
C CYS A 76 1.86 4.28 3.63
N LEU A 77 2.81 3.35 3.69
CA LEU A 77 3.67 3.04 2.56
C LEU A 77 3.45 1.60 2.07
N ILE A 78 3.29 1.45 0.76
CA ILE A 78 3.25 0.15 0.10
C ILE A 78 4.30 0.13 -1.01
N GLY A 79 5.31 -0.71 -0.88
CA GLY A 79 6.30 -0.97 -1.92
C GLY A 79 5.93 -2.20 -2.75
N ILE A 80 6.04 -2.11 -4.07
CA ILE A 80 5.80 -3.21 -5.01
C ILE A 80 7.14 -3.61 -5.63
N VAL A 81 7.57 -4.84 -5.35
CA VAL A 81 8.85 -5.41 -5.80
C VAL A 81 8.57 -6.59 -6.72
N ARG A 82 9.26 -6.64 -7.85
CA ARG A 82 9.32 -7.81 -8.73
C ARG A 82 10.72 -8.40 -8.67
N ASN A 83 10.85 -9.65 -8.26
CA ASN A 83 12.11 -10.31 -7.95
C ASN A 83 12.93 -9.50 -6.92
N ASP A 84 14.01 -8.86 -7.35
CA ASP A 84 14.92 -8.05 -6.55
C ASP A 84 14.82 -6.55 -6.82
N ARG A 85 13.86 -6.13 -7.66
CA ARG A 85 13.73 -4.74 -8.13
C ARG A 85 12.40 -4.13 -7.71
N SER A 86 12.44 -2.95 -7.10
CA SER A 86 11.26 -2.11 -6.91
C SER A 86 10.73 -1.63 -8.26
N ILE A 87 9.45 -1.87 -8.52
CA ILE A 87 8.76 -1.51 -9.77
C ILE A 87 7.66 -0.47 -9.55
N GLY A 88 7.30 -0.17 -8.31
CA GLY A 88 6.32 0.85 -7.97
C GLY A 88 6.05 0.95 -6.48
N GLY A 89 5.19 1.89 -6.12
CA GLY A 89 4.74 2.07 -4.74
C GLY A 89 3.52 2.96 -4.62
N VAL A 90 2.88 2.89 -3.46
CA VAL A 90 1.72 3.72 -3.08
C VAL A 90 2.06 4.41 -1.77
N ILE A 91 1.80 5.71 -1.71
CA ILE A 91 1.93 6.53 -0.51
C ILE A 91 0.55 7.05 -0.15
N GLY A 92 0.02 6.58 0.97
CA GLY A 92 -1.19 7.12 1.59
C GLY A 92 -0.82 8.26 2.53
N LEU A 93 -1.36 9.45 2.30
CA LEU A 93 -1.21 10.61 3.18
C LEU A 93 -2.53 10.85 3.93
N PRO A 94 -2.71 10.28 5.14
CA PRO A 94 -3.98 10.39 5.88
C PRO A 94 -4.26 11.81 6.40
N PHE A 95 -3.21 12.60 6.63
CA PHE A 95 -3.31 13.96 7.20
C PHE A 95 -2.59 15.00 6.33
N PRO A 96 -3.06 15.24 5.09
CA PRO A 96 -2.41 16.20 4.21
C PRO A 96 -2.46 17.62 4.79
N SER A 97 -1.33 18.32 4.80
CA SER A 97 -1.29 19.74 5.12
C SER A 97 -1.84 20.54 3.93
N PHE A 98 -3.12 20.92 3.97
CA PHE A 98 -3.59 21.95 3.07
C PHE A 98 -3.14 23.30 3.60
N SER A 99 -2.27 24.03 2.89
CA SER A 99 -2.19 25.47 3.12
C SER A 99 -3.57 26.03 2.77
N LYS A 100 -4.16 26.78 3.71
CA LYS A 100 -5.27 27.67 3.36
C LYS A 100 -4.64 28.87 2.65
N ASP A 101 -4.50 28.76 1.34
CA ASP A 101 -4.34 29.92 0.48
C ASP A 101 -5.70 30.62 0.31
#